data_AF-A0A1F7GDC6-F1
#
_entry.id   AF-A0A1F7GDC6-F1
#
_cell.length_a   1.000
_cell.length_b   1.000
_cell.length_c   1.000
_cell.angle_alpha   90.00
_cell.angle_beta   90.00
_cell.angle_gamma   90.00
#
_symmetry.space_group_name_H-M   'P 1'
#
loop_
_entity.id
_entity.type
_entity.pdbx_description
1 polymer ?
#
loop_
_entity_poly.entity_id
_entity_poly.type
_entity_poly.pdbx_seq_one_letter_code
_entity_poly.pdbx_strand_id
1 'polypeptide(L)'
;MKINQANFAAVTNNYRDKVTGIKKNIQRLIRHARLESGFSIIEVLIFTLLSSIVLIGMSYATLISIKNSKESQNKTLSTRYMQQAQEWLRGEKELDWNTFVDSLSSSTYCINTIPQTISEISTFLGTCAEDDFSLGTSFKRELTIVSINADKTEVIYKVQIYWHDGPNVATSQVSSLLAQWE
;
A
#
# COMPACT_ATOMS: atom_id res chain seq x y z
N MET A 1 15.02 -5.89 -92.62
CA MET A 1 15.90 -5.33 -91.58
C MET A 1 16.41 -6.50 -90.72
N LYS A 2 17.59 -7.06 -91.04
CA LYS A 2 18.16 -8.21 -90.31
C LYS A 2 19.01 -7.66 -89.15
N ILE A 3 18.49 -7.77 -87.94
CA ILE A 3 19.26 -7.42 -86.74
C ILE A 3 20.39 -8.44 -86.62
N ASN A 4 21.62 -7.93 -86.52
CA ASN A 4 22.85 -8.73 -86.53
C ASN A 4 22.90 -9.62 -85.27
N GLN A 5 22.59 -10.91 -85.42
CA GLN A 5 22.44 -11.88 -84.33
C GLN A 5 23.70 -11.99 -83.46
N ALA A 6 24.88 -11.68 -84.01
CA ALA A 6 26.13 -11.66 -83.26
C ALA A 6 26.17 -10.58 -82.16
N ASN A 7 25.61 -9.40 -82.45
CA ASN A 7 25.55 -8.30 -81.47
C ASN A 7 24.56 -8.60 -80.34
N PHE A 8 23.47 -9.30 -80.63
CA PHE A 8 22.50 -9.71 -79.61
C PHE A 8 23.12 -10.73 -78.65
N ALA A 9 23.85 -11.73 -79.17
CA ALA A 9 24.54 -12.73 -78.35
C ALA A 9 25.59 -12.10 -77.42
N ALA A 10 26.39 -11.14 -77.92
CA ALA A 10 27.41 -10.45 -77.13
C ALA A 10 26.81 -9.64 -75.96
N VAL A 11 25.69 -8.95 -76.19
CA VAL A 11 24.98 -8.20 -75.15
C VAL A 11 24.40 -9.14 -74.09
N THR A 12 23.81 -10.28 -74.50
CA THR A 12 23.24 -11.24 -73.54
C THR A 12 24.29 -11.89 -72.64
N ASN A 13 25.50 -12.16 -73.15
CA ASN A 13 26.59 -12.74 -72.34
C ASN A 13 27.14 -11.74 -71.32
N ASN A 14 27.34 -10.48 -71.69
CA ASN A 14 27.80 -9.44 -70.76
C ASN A 14 26.80 -9.23 -69.62
N TYR A 15 25.50 -9.26 -69.93
CA TYR A 15 24.46 -9.16 -68.92
C TYR A 15 24.45 -10.39 -67.99
N ARG A 16 24.64 -11.59 -68.54
CA ARG A 16 24.72 -12.84 -67.77
C ARG A 16 25.88 -12.85 -66.78
N ASP A 17 27.05 -12.37 -67.19
CA ASP A 17 28.25 -12.32 -66.36
C ASP A 17 28.16 -11.29 -65.23
N LYS A 18 27.52 -10.13 -65.49
CA LYS A 18 27.22 -9.16 -64.43
C LYS A 18 26.25 -9.72 -63.39
N VAL A 19 25.22 -10.43 -63.82
CA VAL A 19 24.22 -11.03 -62.92
C VAL A 19 24.83 -12.14 -62.06
N THR A 20 25.73 -12.97 -62.59
CA THR A 20 26.43 -14.02 -61.81
C THR A 20 27.39 -13.40 -60.80
N GLY A 21 28.09 -12.32 -61.14
CA GLY A 21 28.94 -11.56 -60.21
C GLY A 21 28.14 -10.97 -59.04
N ILE A 22 26.99 -10.34 -59.32
CA ILE A 22 26.09 -9.79 -58.29
C ILE A 22 25.56 -10.89 -57.37
N LYS A 23 25.11 -12.02 -57.93
CA LYS A 23 24.65 -13.17 -57.13
C LYS A 23 25.73 -13.70 -56.18
N LYS A 24 26.98 -13.76 -56.65
CA LYS A 24 28.13 -14.24 -55.84
C LYS A 24 28.47 -13.29 -54.68
N ASN A 25 28.35 -11.98 -54.91
CA ASN A 25 28.54 -10.97 -53.86
C ASN A 25 27.39 -10.97 -52.84
N ILE A 26 26.14 -11.11 -53.29
CA ILE A 26 24.98 -11.25 -52.39
C ILE A 26 25.09 -12.53 -51.55
N GLN A 27 25.49 -13.66 -52.13
CA GLN A 27 25.71 -14.91 -51.38
C GLN A 27 26.84 -14.79 -50.34
N ARG A 28 27.91 -14.03 -50.62
CA ARG A 28 28.95 -13.74 -49.63
C ARG A 28 28.43 -12.88 -48.48
N LEU A 29 27.63 -11.85 -48.78
CA LEU A 29 27.04 -10.98 -47.76
C LEU A 29 26.05 -11.74 -46.85
N ILE A 30 25.24 -12.62 -47.42
CA ILE A 30 24.32 -13.47 -46.65
C ILE A 30 25.07 -14.49 -45.78
N ARG A 31 26.22 -15.00 -46.24
CA ARG A 31 27.05 -15.94 -45.44
C ARG A 31 27.66 -15.28 -44.19
N HIS A 32 28.01 -14.01 -44.26
CA HIS A 32 28.59 -13.29 -43.11
C HIS A 32 27.52 -12.81 -42.11
N ALA A 33 26.30 -12.54 -42.56
CA ALA A 33 25.16 -12.26 -41.67
C ALA A 33 24.67 -13.50 -40.89
N ARG A 34 25.16 -14.70 -41.24
CA ARG A 34 24.77 -15.99 -40.66
C ARG A 34 25.83 -16.57 -39.72
N LEU A 35 26.56 -15.71 -39.02
CA LEU A 35 27.21 -16.10 -37.77
C LEU A 35 26.11 -16.21 -36.72
N GLU A 36 25.41 -17.34 -36.70
CA GLU A 36 24.54 -17.68 -35.57
C GLU A 36 25.43 -17.92 -34.35
N SER A 37 25.56 -16.89 -33.52
CA SER A 37 26.13 -17.01 -32.19
C SER A 37 25.09 -17.68 -31.30
N GLY A 38 25.16 -19.00 -31.19
CA GLY A 38 24.47 -19.72 -30.11
C GLY A 38 25.02 -19.24 -28.77
N PHE A 39 24.13 -19.11 -27.77
CA PHE A 39 24.56 -18.82 -26.40
C PHE A 39 25.40 -19.98 -25.87
N SER A 40 26.53 -19.66 -25.26
CA SER A 40 27.33 -20.68 -24.59
C SER A 40 26.60 -21.20 -23.36
N ILE A 41 26.70 -22.50 -23.05
CA ILE A 41 26.04 -23.10 -21.88
C ILE A 41 26.45 -22.38 -20.58
N ILE A 42 27.71 -21.96 -20.48
CA ILE A 42 28.21 -21.19 -19.32
C ILE A 42 27.55 -19.80 -19.22
N GLU A 43 27.24 -19.17 -20.34
CA GLU A 43 26.60 -17.86 -20.40
C GLU A 43 25.16 -17.93 -19.90
N VAL A 44 24.42 -18.97 -20.32
CA VAL A 44 23.05 -19.22 -19.83
C VAL A 44 23.05 -19.52 -18.33
N LEU A 45 24.04 -20.28 -17.82
CA LEU A 45 24.18 -20.53 -16.38
C LEU A 45 24.43 -19.24 -15.60
N ILE A 46 25.36 -18.39 -16.05
CA ILE A 46 25.62 -17.11 -15.39
C ILE A 46 24.39 -16.20 -15.45
N PHE A 47 23.72 -16.13 -16.60
CA PHE A 47 22.52 -15.31 -16.77
C PHE A 47 21.37 -15.75 -15.85
N THR A 48 21.14 -17.06 -15.73
CA THR A 48 20.09 -17.59 -14.85
C THR A 48 20.40 -17.35 -13.38
N LEU A 49 21.66 -17.50 -12.98
CA LEU A 49 22.11 -17.17 -11.61
C LEU A 49 21.87 -15.69 -11.30
N LEU A 50 22.31 -14.79 -12.17
CA LEU A 50 22.11 -13.34 -11.99
C LEU A 50 20.62 -12.98 -11.96
N SER A 51 19.83 -13.55 -12.87
CA SER A 51 18.38 -13.32 -12.94
C SER A 51 17.69 -13.80 -11.66
N SER A 52 18.07 -14.95 -11.10
CA SER A 52 17.49 -15.46 -9.86
C SER A 52 17.71 -14.51 -8.68
N ILE A 53 18.91 -13.94 -8.54
CA ILE A 53 19.25 -13.00 -7.47
C ILE A 53 18.41 -11.72 -7.60
N VAL A 54 18.26 -11.21 -8.82
CA VAL A 54 17.44 -10.03 -9.10
C VAL A 54 15.98 -10.27 -8.73
N LEU A 55 15.42 -11.41 -9.13
CA LEU A 55 14.03 -11.76 -8.82
C LEU A 55 13.78 -11.89 -7.31
N ILE A 56 14.73 -12.49 -6.57
CA ILE A 56 14.66 -12.56 -5.11
C ILE A 56 14.69 -11.14 -4.51
N GLY A 57 15.60 -10.29 -4.97
CA GLY A 57 15.67 -8.89 -4.52
C GLY A 57 14.38 -8.11 -4.76
N MET A 58 13.78 -8.26 -5.95
CA MET A 58 12.49 -7.65 -6.29
C MET A 58 11.34 -8.15 -5.41
N SER A 59 11.31 -9.47 -5.15
CA SER A 59 10.28 -10.06 -4.28
C SER A 59 10.36 -9.51 -2.85
N TYR A 60 11.56 -9.37 -2.31
CA TYR A 60 11.78 -8.83 -0.98
C TYR A 60 11.37 -7.35 -0.88
N ALA A 61 11.75 -6.53 -1.86
CA ALA A 61 11.32 -5.13 -1.92
C ALA A 61 9.78 -5.00 -1.99
N THR A 62 9.13 -5.89 -2.74
CA THR A 62 7.66 -5.94 -2.84
C THR A 62 7.02 -6.28 -1.50
N LEU A 63 7.56 -7.26 -0.77
CA LEU A 63 7.06 -7.64 0.55
C LEU A 63 7.17 -6.49 1.56
N ILE A 64 8.29 -5.75 1.56
CA ILE A 64 8.44 -4.55 2.40
C ILE A 64 7.41 -3.50 2.02
N SER A 65 7.21 -3.26 0.73
CA SER A 65 6.22 -2.29 0.24
C SER A 65 4.80 -2.64 0.71
N ILE A 66 4.42 -3.92 0.61
CA ILE A 66 3.12 -4.40 1.09
C ILE A 66 2.99 -4.20 2.61
N LYS A 67 4.03 -4.55 3.38
CA LYS A 67 4.03 -4.36 4.83
C LYS A 67 3.82 -2.88 5.20
N ASN A 68 4.58 -1.99 4.59
CA ASN A 68 4.47 -0.55 4.84
C ASN A 68 3.11 0.01 4.42
N SER A 69 2.56 -0.47 3.31
CA SER A 69 1.23 -0.08 2.85
C SER A 69 0.14 -0.49 3.84
N LYS A 70 0.21 -1.72 4.38
CA LYS A 70 -0.73 -2.20 5.40
C LYS A 70 -0.61 -1.43 6.71
N GLU A 71 0.61 -1.14 7.17
CA GLU A 71 0.82 -0.31 8.36
C GLU A 71 0.23 1.09 8.16
N SER A 72 0.47 1.72 7.01
CA SER A 72 -0.09 3.02 6.69
C SER A 72 -1.62 3.00 6.65
N GLN A 73 -2.21 1.96 6.06
CA GLN A 73 -3.66 1.78 6.02
C GLN A 73 -4.24 1.67 7.44
N ASN A 74 -3.63 0.84 8.29
CA ASN A 74 -4.07 0.65 9.67
C ASN A 74 -3.97 1.96 10.48
N LYS A 75 -2.90 2.74 10.29
CA LYS A 75 -2.77 4.08 10.90
C LYS A 75 -3.90 5.01 10.45
N THR A 76 -4.20 5.06 9.15
CA THR A 76 -5.31 5.89 8.64
C THR A 76 -6.66 5.47 9.23
N LEU A 77 -6.94 4.16 9.31
CA LEU A 77 -8.16 3.63 9.93
C LEU A 77 -8.23 3.95 11.42
N SER A 78 -7.11 3.78 12.13
CA SER A 78 -6.98 4.15 13.54
C SER A 78 -7.32 5.63 13.76
N THR A 79 -6.75 6.53 12.95
CA THR A 79 -7.07 7.97 13.02
C THR A 79 -8.56 8.22 12.79
N ARG A 80 -9.17 7.55 11.81
CA ARG A 80 -10.61 7.67 11.55
C ARG A 80 -11.45 7.22 12.75
N TYR A 81 -11.12 6.10 13.39
CA TYR A 81 -11.86 5.62 14.56
C TYR A 81 -11.68 6.50 15.79
N MET A 82 -10.50 7.11 15.96
CA MET A 82 -10.28 8.16 16.97
C MET A 82 -11.18 9.36 16.70
N GLN A 83 -11.16 9.87 15.47
CA GLN A 83 -11.98 11.03 15.06
C GLN A 83 -13.47 10.76 15.29
N GLN A 84 -13.97 9.57 14.97
CA GLN A 84 -15.37 9.23 15.25
C GLN A 84 -15.74 9.34 16.73
N ALA A 85 -14.87 8.88 17.64
CA ALA A 85 -15.13 9.02 19.07
C ALA A 85 -15.00 10.47 19.55
N GLN A 86 -14.05 11.24 19.01
CA GLN A 86 -13.92 12.67 19.31
C GLN A 86 -15.15 13.46 18.84
N GLU A 87 -15.64 13.19 17.63
CA GLU A 87 -16.83 13.83 17.10
C GLU A 87 -18.09 13.43 17.86
N TRP A 88 -18.20 12.17 18.29
CA TRP A 88 -19.29 11.76 19.17
C TRP A 88 -19.26 12.50 20.51
N LEU A 89 -18.11 12.55 21.19
CA LEU A 89 -17.97 13.31 22.45
C LEU A 89 -18.29 14.78 22.26
N ARG A 90 -17.83 15.37 21.16
CA ARG A 90 -18.16 16.76 20.80
C ARG A 90 -19.66 16.92 20.57
N GLY A 91 -20.30 15.98 19.90
CA GLY A 91 -21.76 15.95 19.71
C GLY A 91 -22.52 15.93 21.03
N GLU A 92 -22.21 14.99 21.92
CA GLU A 92 -22.87 14.87 23.24
C GLU A 92 -22.66 16.12 24.09
N LYS A 93 -21.47 16.73 24.04
CA LYS A 93 -21.16 18.00 24.69
C LYS A 93 -22.06 19.14 24.23
N GLU A 94 -22.34 19.25 22.92
CA GLU A 94 -23.19 20.30 22.35
C GLU A 94 -24.69 20.07 22.60
N LEU A 95 -25.10 18.82 22.89
CA LEU A 95 -26.50 18.51 23.20
C LEU A 95 -26.91 19.01 24.58
N ASP A 96 -26.19 18.61 25.62
CA ASP A 96 -26.38 19.08 26.99
C ASP A 96 -25.10 18.87 27.81
N TRP A 97 -24.44 19.99 28.15
CA TRP A 97 -23.20 19.98 28.91
C TRP A 97 -23.36 19.33 30.30
N ASN A 98 -24.46 19.62 31.01
CA ASN A 98 -24.63 19.15 32.39
C ASN A 98 -24.81 17.63 32.41
N THR A 99 -25.69 17.11 31.55
CA THR A 99 -25.89 15.67 31.38
C THR A 99 -24.61 14.98 30.91
N PHE A 100 -23.84 15.63 30.03
CA PHE A 100 -22.56 15.12 29.54
C PHE A 100 -21.55 14.93 30.68
N VAL A 101 -21.29 15.97 31.49
CA VAL A 101 -20.29 15.88 32.57
C VAL A 101 -20.76 14.98 33.71
N ASP A 102 -22.06 14.99 34.05
CA ASP A 102 -22.61 14.16 35.12
C ASP A 102 -22.62 12.67 34.78
N SER A 103 -22.68 12.32 33.50
CA SER A 103 -22.60 10.93 33.03
C SER A 103 -21.15 10.40 32.97
N LEU A 104 -20.16 11.28 33.06
CA LEU A 104 -18.74 10.92 32.99
C LEU A 104 -18.13 10.77 34.38
N SER A 105 -17.22 9.82 34.47
CA SER A 105 -16.28 9.67 35.59
C SER A 105 -14.85 9.57 35.05
N SER A 106 -13.86 10.01 35.86
CA SER A 106 -12.43 9.90 35.57
C SER A 106 -12.00 8.43 35.53
N SER A 107 -12.32 7.75 34.44
CA SER A 107 -12.16 6.32 34.23
C SER A 107 -11.94 6.02 32.74
N THR A 108 -11.60 4.77 32.45
CA THR A 108 -11.48 4.27 31.07
C THR A 108 -12.74 3.52 30.68
N TYR A 109 -13.14 3.67 29.42
CA TYR A 109 -14.32 3.07 28.83
C TYR A 109 -13.94 2.33 27.54
N CYS A 110 -14.39 1.09 27.41
CA CYS A 110 -14.22 0.30 26.19
C CYS A 110 -15.34 0.63 25.21
N ILE A 111 -15.07 1.51 24.25
CA ILE A 111 -16.09 1.98 23.30
C ILE A 111 -15.86 1.38 21.93
N ASN A 112 -15.78 0.05 21.81
CA ASN A 112 -15.69 -0.61 20.49
C ASN A 112 -16.92 -0.32 19.62
N THR A 113 -18.08 -0.12 20.23
CA THR A 113 -19.27 0.48 19.60
C THR A 113 -19.50 1.87 20.22
N ILE A 114 -19.86 2.85 19.41
CA ILE A 114 -20.21 4.19 19.93
C ILE A 114 -21.57 4.09 20.64
N PRO A 115 -21.68 4.49 21.92
CA PRO A 115 -22.97 4.54 22.62
C PRO A 115 -23.95 5.45 21.89
N GLN A 116 -25.26 5.19 21.97
CA GLN A 116 -26.23 6.05 21.30
C GLN A 116 -26.39 7.39 22.01
N THR A 117 -26.19 7.41 23.32
CA THR A 117 -26.29 8.59 24.17
C THR A 117 -25.21 8.55 25.25
N ILE A 118 -24.86 9.71 25.82
CA ILE A 118 -23.85 9.79 26.88
C ILE A 118 -24.27 9.04 28.15
N SER A 119 -25.56 8.94 28.47
CA SER A 119 -26.03 8.25 29.68
C SER A 119 -25.74 6.74 29.66
N GLU A 120 -25.64 6.15 28.47
CA GLU A 120 -25.28 4.74 28.29
C GLU A 120 -23.78 4.47 28.48
N ILE A 121 -22.94 5.50 28.54
CA ILE A 121 -21.47 5.34 28.60
C ILE A 121 -21.03 4.51 29.82
N SER A 122 -21.80 4.57 30.91
CA SER A 122 -21.57 3.80 32.14
C SER A 122 -21.58 2.27 31.92
N THR A 123 -22.27 1.79 30.89
CA THR A 123 -22.30 0.35 30.53
C THR A 123 -21.00 -0.12 29.89
N PHE A 124 -20.16 0.81 29.41
CA PHE A 124 -18.87 0.55 28.79
C PHE A 124 -17.70 0.78 29.74
N LEU A 125 -17.96 0.91 31.04
CA LEU A 125 -16.95 1.18 32.05
C LEU A 125 -15.92 0.04 32.12
N GLY A 126 -14.64 0.39 32.08
CA GLY A 126 -13.51 -0.54 32.09
C GLY A 126 -12.66 -0.46 30.82
N THR A 127 -11.52 -1.12 30.85
CA THR A 127 -10.69 -1.36 29.65
C THR A 127 -11.33 -2.43 28.79
N CYS A 128 -11.04 -2.42 27.49
CA CYS A 128 -11.46 -3.52 26.63
C CYS A 128 -10.76 -4.81 27.09
N ALA A 129 -11.43 -5.96 26.94
CA ALA A 129 -10.75 -7.24 27.17
C ALA A 129 -9.54 -7.34 26.23
N GLU A 130 -8.49 -8.04 26.66
CA GLU A 130 -7.21 -8.09 25.92
C GLU A 130 -7.41 -8.53 24.46
N ASP A 131 -8.31 -9.50 24.23
CA ASP A 131 -8.63 -10.08 22.93
C ASP A 131 -9.84 -9.43 22.23
N ASP A 132 -10.48 -8.41 22.81
CA ASP A 132 -11.66 -7.76 22.24
C ASP A 132 -11.30 -6.72 21.17
N PHE A 133 -11.00 -7.22 19.97
CA PHE A 133 -10.77 -6.43 18.75
C PHE A 133 -12.00 -6.37 17.83
N SER A 134 -13.18 -6.21 18.42
CA SER A 134 -14.46 -6.21 17.69
C SER A 134 -14.72 -4.97 16.83
N LEU A 135 -13.90 -3.90 16.92
CA LEU A 135 -14.06 -2.71 16.08
C LEU A 135 -13.55 -2.97 14.66
N GLY A 136 -14.48 -2.96 13.70
CA GLY A 136 -14.21 -3.10 12.26
C GLY A 136 -13.85 -4.53 11.84
N THR A 137 -12.85 -5.15 12.49
CA THR A 137 -12.42 -6.56 12.35
C THR A 137 -11.15 -6.86 13.18
N SER A 138 -10.36 -5.84 13.54
CA SER A 138 -9.03 -6.03 14.16
C SER A 138 -8.57 -4.83 14.98
N PHE A 139 -9.50 -3.97 15.41
CA PHE A 139 -9.20 -2.80 16.21
C PHE A 139 -9.91 -2.90 17.56
N LYS A 140 -9.34 -2.25 18.57
CA LYS A 140 -10.04 -1.95 19.82
C LYS A 140 -9.89 -0.48 20.17
N ARG A 141 -10.91 0.11 20.78
CA ARG A 141 -10.97 1.53 21.10
C ARG A 141 -11.29 1.76 22.57
N GLU A 142 -10.42 2.53 23.21
CA GLU A 142 -10.57 2.94 24.59
C GLU A 142 -10.67 4.46 24.68
N LEU A 143 -11.59 4.92 25.50
CA LEU A 143 -11.73 6.32 25.88
C LEU A 143 -11.38 6.44 27.36
N THR A 144 -10.36 7.21 27.68
CA THR A 144 -9.99 7.54 29.06
C THR A 144 -10.36 8.99 29.35
N ILE A 145 -11.19 9.21 30.36
CA ILE A 145 -11.38 10.53 30.95
C ILE A 145 -10.25 10.74 31.95
N VAL A 146 -9.34 11.65 31.63
CA VAL A 146 -8.14 11.92 32.42
C VAL A 146 -8.49 12.74 33.65
N SER A 147 -9.27 13.80 33.46
CA SER A 147 -9.74 14.64 34.54
C SER A 147 -10.97 15.43 34.14
N ILE A 148 -11.82 15.68 35.11
CA ILE A 148 -12.92 16.64 35.04
C ILE A 148 -12.58 17.72 36.07
N ASN A 149 -12.63 19.00 35.67
CA ASN A 149 -12.38 20.11 36.60
C ASN A 149 -13.43 20.11 37.73
N ALA A 150 -13.08 20.59 38.92
CA ALA A 150 -13.97 20.66 40.08
C ALA A 150 -15.26 21.44 39.77
N ASP A 151 -15.15 22.49 38.95
CA ASP A 151 -16.28 23.31 38.51
C ASP A 151 -17.06 22.69 37.34
N LYS A 152 -16.67 21.49 36.89
CA LYS A 152 -17.30 20.75 35.78
C LYS A 152 -17.36 21.53 34.46
N THR A 153 -16.49 22.52 34.26
CA THR A 153 -16.41 23.35 33.05
C THR A 153 -15.47 22.80 31.99
N GLU A 154 -14.58 21.88 32.37
CA GLU A 154 -13.57 21.29 31.48
C GLU A 154 -13.43 19.79 31.69
N VAL A 155 -13.31 19.05 30.58
CA VAL A 155 -13.09 17.61 30.54
C VAL A 155 -11.89 17.32 29.65
N ILE A 156 -10.84 16.75 30.24
CA ILE A 156 -9.66 16.27 29.51
C ILE A 156 -9.85 14.78 29.26
N TYR A 157 -9.75 14.39 27.99
CA TYR A 157 -9.95 13.01 27.58
C TYR A 157 -8.87 12.57 26.61
N LYS A 158 -8.68 11.25 26.55
CA LYS A 158 -7.72 10.56 25.69
C LYS A 158 -8.43 9.41 24.99
N VAL A 159 -8.38 9.39 23.66
CA VAL A 159 -8.85 8.24 22.87
C VAL A 159 -7.63 7.44 22.42
N GLN A 160 -7.65 6.14 22.66
CA GLN A 160 -6.61 5.21 22.25
C GLN A 160 -7.21 4.13 21.36
N ILE A 161 -6.52 3.82 20.27
CA ILE A 161 -6.85 2.71 19.38
C ILE A 161 -5.69 1.75 19.38
N TYR A 162 -6.01 0.47 19.39
CA TYR A 162 -5.03 -0.60 19.27
C TYR A 162 -5.40 -1.50 18.10
N TRP A 163 -4.38 -2.05 17.44
CA TRP A 163 -4.54 -3.04 16.37
C TRP A 163 -3.35 -3.98 16.33
N HIS A 164 -3.57 -5.17 15.76
CA HIS A 164 -2.49 -6.12 15.54
C HIS A 164 -1.65 -5.75 14.32
N ASP A 165 -0.34 -5.70 14.50
CA ASP A 165 0.66 -5.65 13.44
C ASP A 165 1.60 -6.87 13.57
N GLY A 166 1.10 -8.02 13.09
CA GLY A 166 1.76 -9.31 13.26
C GLY A 166 1.72 -9.76 14.73
N PRO A 167 2.88 -10.08 15.36
CA PRO A 167 2.92 -10.47 16.77
C PRO A 167 2.79 -9.29 17.74
N ASN A 168 2.92 -8.06 17.24
CA ASN A 168 2.91 -6.86 18.08
C ASN A 168 1.52 -6.19 18.05
N VAL A 169 1.17 -5.52 19.14
CA VAL A 169 0.01 -4.63 19.18
C VAL A 169 0.52 -3.20 19.02
N ALA A 170 0.15 -2.58 17.91
CA ALA A 170 0.42 -1.17 17.67
C ALA A 170 -0.68 -0.31 18.29
N THR A 171 -0.34 0.92 18.64
CA THR A 171 -1.27 1.87 19.27
C THR A 171 -1.16 3.25 18.65
N SER A 172 -2.26 3.99 18.67
CA SER A 172 -2.31 5.41 18.38
C SER A 172 -3.23 6.09 19.36
N GLN A 173 -2.87 7.31 19.76
CA GLN A 173 -3.60 8.05 20.77
C GLN A 173 -3.75 9.52 20.40
N VAL A 174 -4.84 10.10 20.85
CA VAL A 174 -5.10 11.54 20.79
C VAL A 174 -5.64 12.00 22.14
N SER A 175 -5.09 13.10 22.64
CA SER A 175 -5.55 13.76 23.87
C SER A 175 -6.14 15.10 23.50
N SER A 176 -7.24 15.48 24.13
CA SER A 176 -7.92 16.74 23.87
C SER A 176 -8.69 17.22 25.09
N LEU A 177 -9.19 18.45 25.02
CA LEU A 177 -9.93 19.13 26.08
C LEU A 177 -11.25 19.61 25.49
N LEU A 178 -12.34 19.30 26.18
CA LEU A 178 -13.66 19.89 25.95
C LEU A 178 -13.93 20.87 27.07
N ALA A 179 -14.34 22.08 26.72
CA ALA A 179 -14.75 23.10 27.66
C ALA A 179 -16.17 23.58 27.36
N GLN A 180 -16.86 24.00 28.41
CA GLN A 180 -18.05 24.82 28.32
C GLN A 180 -17.60 26.26 28.06
N TRP A 181 -17.91 26.77 26.87
CA TRP A 181 -17.77 28.19 26.59
C TRP A 181 -19.09 28.85 26.97
N GLU A 182 -19.10 29.59 28.07
CA GLU A 182 -20.10 30.63 28.33
C GLU A 182 -19.90 31.81 27.38
#